data_AF-A0A9E2ANI8-F1
#
_entry.id   AF-A0A9E2ANI8-F1
#
_cell.length_a   1.000
_cell.length_b   1.000
_cell.length_c   1.000
_cell.angle_alpha   90.00
_cell.angle_beta   90.00
_cell.angle_gamma   90.00
#
_symmetry.space_group_name_H-M   'P 1'
#
loop_
_entity.id
_entity.type
_entity.pdbx_description
1 polymer ?
#
loop_
_entity_poly.entity_id
_entity_poly.type
_entity_poly.pdbx_seq_one_letter_code
_entity_poly.pdbx_strand_id
1 'polypeptide(L)'
;MNEFKSYLKSGKLDNEMTETMELPSIYDIEIRSLSGDPIDLGQFKGRHILFVNVASKCGFTPQYKDLQLSHYMQEDKISVIGVPCNQFGKQEPGQANEIEAFCERNYGVSFTMTEKIMVKGRNKHPLYQWLTQSDQNGKKNSSVKWNFQKYLVNDKGELVDYFYSLTSPLSKKIIKHLK
;
A
#
# COMPACT_ATOMS: atom_id res chain seq x y z
N MET A 1 -16.46 18.57 44.74
CA MET A 1 -15.43 17.82 45.51
C MET A 1 -15.39 16.43 44.86
N ASN A 2 -14.33 16.15 44.10
CA ASN A 2 -14.32 15.09 43.08
C ASN A 2 -13.97 13.73 43.73
N GLU A 3 -14.86 12.74 43.65
CA GLU A 3 -14.73 11.39 44.22
C GLU A 3 -13.47 10.63 43.75
N PHE A 4 -12.83 11.11 42.68
CA PHE A 4 -11.58 10.59 42.15
C PHE A 4 -10.39 10.62 43.13
N LYS A 5 -10.40 11.55 44.11
CA LYS A 5 -9.29 11.66 45.10
C LYS A 5 -9.38 10.63 46.23
N SER A 6 -10.52 9.94 46.39
CA SER A 6 -10.67 8.89 47.41
C SER A 6 -10.03 7.57 46.99
N TYR A 7 -9.99 7.29 45.67
CA TYR A 7 -9.55 6.01 45.14
C TYR A 7 -8.02 5.83 45.18
N LEU A 8 -7.26 6.93 45.15
CA LEU A 8 -5.78 6.91 45.16
C LEU A 8 -5.16 6.58 46.54
N LYS A 9 -5.97 6.39 47.60
CA LYS A 9 -5.47 6.19 48.97
C LYS A 9 -5.49 4.76 49.49
N SER A 10 -5.98 3.79 48.71
CA SER A 10 -5.89 2.37 49.07
C SER A 10 -4.99 1.65 48.07
N GLY A 11 -3.71 1.54 48.41
CA GLY A 11 -2.75 0.78 47.62
C GLY A 11 -3.25 -0.64 47.37
N LYS A 12 -3.49 -0.95 46.10
CA LYS A 12 -3.49 -2.31 45.55
C LYS A 12 -2.70 -2.27 44.25
N LEU A 13 -1.66 -3.09 44.24
CA LEU A 13 -0.84 -3.41 43.08
C LEU A 13 -1.71 -4.22 42.13
N ASP A 14 -2.22 -3.56 41.11
CA ASP A 14 -2.93 -4.22 40.03
C ASP A 14 -1.99 -4.16 38.83
N ASN A 15 -1.43 -5.33 38.54
CA ASN A 15 -0.59 -5.65 37.40
C ASN A 15 -1.31 -5.17 36.12
N GLU A 16 -0.94 -3.98 35.61
CA GLU A 16 -1.45 -3.49 34.34
C GLU A 16 -1.04 -4.50 33.26
N MET A 17 -2.01 -5.30 32.82
CA MET A 17 -1.93 -5.99 31.55
C MET A 17 -1.70 -4.92 30.50
N THR A 18 -0.46 -4.79 30.03
CA THR A 18 -0.16 -4.12 28.77
C THR A 18 -0.86 -4.93 27.70
N GLU A 19 -2.11 -4.56 27.39
CA GLU A 19 -2.82 -5.04 26.22
C GLU A 19 -2.03 -4.51 25.02
N THR A 20 -1.10 -5.34 24.54
CA THR A 20 -0.40 -5.09 23.28
C THR A 20 -1.47 -5.13 22.21
N MET A 21 -2.00 -3.97 21.83
CA MET A 21 -2.89 -3.87 20.67
C MET A 21 -2.15 -4.47 19.47
N GLU A 22 -2.58 -5.64 19.02
CA GLU A 22 -2.06 -6.22 17.79
C GLU A 22 -2.47 -5.30 16.63
N LEU A 23 -1.48 -4.85 15.88
CA LEU A 23 -1.73 -4.02 14.70
C LEU A 23 -2.46 -4.84 13.64
N PRO A 24 -3.40 -4.23 12.90
CA PRO A 24 -4.07 -4.93 11.81
C PRO A 24 -3.05 -5.40 10.77
N SER A 25 -3.20 -6.63 10.27
CA SER A 25 -2.29 -7.14 9.24
C SER A 25 -2.62 -6.52 7.88
N ILE A 26 -1.58 -6.21 7.10
CA ILE A 26 -1.76 -5.88 5.67
C ILE A 26 -2.45 -7.03 4.91
N TYR A 27 -2.25 -8.26 5.35
CA TYR A 27 -2.74 -9.47 4.67
C TYR A 27 -4.24 -9.71 4.86
N ASP A 28 -4.85 -9.07 5.86
CA ASP A 28 -6.29 -9.19 6.13
C ASP A 28 -7.13 -8.15 5.35
N ILE A 29 -6.47 -7.29 4.58
CA ILE A 29 -7.14 -6.25 3.81
C ILE A 29 -7.75 -6.86 2.56
N GLU A 30 -9.08 -6.82 2.50
CA GLU A 30 -9.83 -7.18 1.30
C GLU A 30 -9.57 -6.19 0.17
N ILE A 31 -9.30 -6.71 -1.03
CA ILE A 31 -9.19 -5.94 -2.26
C ILE A 31 -9.49 -6.85 -3.45
N ARG A 32 -10.08 -6.30 -4.52
CA ARG A 32 -10.38 -7.04 -5.73
C ARG A 32 -9.43 -6.71 -6.87
N SER A 33 -9.36 -7.60 -7.85
CA SER A 33 -8.71 -7.36 -9.14
C SER A 33 -9.53 -6.41 -10.02
N LEU A 34 -8.98 -6.04 -11.18
CA LEU A 34 -9.74 -5.33 -12.22
C LEU A 34 -10.96 -6.12 -12.71
N SER A 35 -10.90 -7.46 -12.75
CA SER A 35 -12.04 -8.32 -13.10
C SER A 35 -13.09 -8.44 -11.98
N GLY A 36 -12.79 -7.92 -10.78
CA GLY A 36 -13.66 -7.99 -9.61
C GLY A 36 -13.45 -9.23 -8.74
N ASP A 37 -12.50 -10.10 -9.08
CA ASP A 37 -12.17 -11.28 -8.30
C ASP A 37 -11.41 -10.89 -7.02
N PRO A 38 -11.65 -11.55 -5.87
CA PRO A 38 -10.88 -11.30 -4.65
C PRO A 38 -9.38 -11.56 -4.86
N ILE A 39 -8.54 -10.66 -4.35
CA ILE A 39 -7.09 -10.87 -4.26
C ILE A 39 -6.77 -11.21 -2.80
N ASP A 40 -6.30 -12.44 -2.58
CA ASP A 40 -5.71 -12.82 -1.30
C ASP A 40 -4.32 -12.19 -1.17
N LEU A 41 -4.17 -11.15 -0.34
CA LEU A 41 -2.86 -10.54 -0.10
C LEU A 41 -1.89 -11.49 0.63
N GLY A 42 -2.40 -12.50 1.34
CA GLY A 42 -1.62 -13.54 2.00
C GLY A 42 -0.72 -14.33 1.05
N GLN A 43 -1.07 -14.43 -0.24
CA GLN A 43 -0.24 -15.09 -1.26
C GLN A 43 1.12 -14.40 -1.50
N PHE A 44 1.27 -13.16 -1.04
CA PHE A 44 2.51 -12.39 -1.17
C PHE A 44 3.41 -12.46 0.09
N LYS A 45 3.01 -13.22 1.12
CA LYS A 45 3.84 -13.47 2.31
C LYS A 45 5.22 -14.03 1.91
N GLY A 46 6.25 -13.64 2.64
CA GLY A 46 7.63 -14.04 2.36
C GLY A 46 8.31 -13.24 1.25
N ARG A 47 7.60 -12.30 0.60
CA ARG A 47 8.14 -11.38 -0.41
C ARG A 47 7.84 -9.95 -0.04
N HIS A 48 8.68 -9.03 -0.48
CA HIS A 48 8.35 -7.62 -0.40
C HIS A 48 7.16 -7.31 -1.32
N ILE A 49 6.35 -6.32 -0.95
CA ILE A 49 5.24 -5.84 -1.78
C ILE A 49 5.44 -4.36 -2.09
N LEU A 50 5.40 -4.00 -3.37
CA LEU A 50 5.45 -2.62 -3.83
C LEU A 50 4.07 -2.19 -4.33
N PHE A 51 3.31 -1.53 -3.47
CA PHE A 51 2.04 -0.92 -3.84
C PHE A 51 2.28 0.41 -4.55
N VAL A 52 1.64 0.63 -5.69
CA VAL A 52 1.81 1.86 -6.49
C VAL A 52 0.47 2.40 -6.93
N ASN A 53 0.11 3.65 -6.57
CA ASN A 53 -1.11 4.25 -7.11
C ASN A 53 -0.87 4.69 -8.56
N VAL A 54 -1.45 4.00 -9.53
CA VAL A 54 -1.16 4.19 -10.95
C VAL A 54 -2.24 5.01 -11.66
N ALA A 55 -1.85 5.57 -12.80
CA ALA A 55 -2.70 6.37 -13.68
C ALA A 55 -2.27 6.18 -15.16
N SER A 56 -3.21 5.99 -16.08
CA SER A 56 -2.95 5.81 -17.52
C SER A 56 -2.62 7.09 -18.28
N LYS A 57 -3.06 8.26 -17.79
CA LYS A 57 -2.88 9.57 -18.47
C LYS A 57 -1.99 10.51 -17.66
N CYS A 58 -0.91 10.00 -17.09
CA CYS A 58 0.02 10.74 -16.25
C CYS A 58 1.40 10.90 -16.91
N GLY A 59 2.13 11.98 -16.62
CA GLY A 59 3.52 12.13 -17.06
C GLY A 59 4.47 11.04 -16.53
N PHE A 60 4.07 10.34 -15.46
CA PHE A 60 4.80 9.21 -14.89
C PHE A 60 4.34 7.84 -15.40
N THR A 61 3.33 7.77 -16.28
CA THR A 61 2.84 6.52 -16.88
C THR A 61 3.95 5.68 -17.54
N PRO A 62 4.99 6.25 -18.17
CA PRO A 62 6.13 5.46 -18.64
C PRO A 62 6.82 4.57 -17.59
N GLN A 63 6.66 4.85 -16.28
CA GLN A 63 7.19 4.01 -15.21
C GLN A 63 6.55 2.62 -15.12
N TYR A 64 5.43 2.35 -15.80
CA TYR A 64 4.94 0.98 -15.96
C TYR A 64 6.03 0.03 -16.50
N LYS A 65 6.92 0.50 -17.37
CA LYS A 65 8.06 -0.28 -17.87
C LYS A 65 9.03 -0.66 -16.75
N ASP A 66 9.40 0.30 -15.90
CA ASP A 66 10.30 0.05 -14.76
C ASP A 66 9.65 -0.84 -13.70
N LEU A 67 8.33 -0.70 -13.49
CA LEU A 67 7.55 -1.56 -12.60
C LEU A 67 7.54 -3.00 -13.12
N GLN A 68 7.27 -3.18 -14.41
CA GLN A 68 7.28 -4.48 -15.05
C GLN A 68 8.68 -5.12 -15.00
N LEU A 69 9.73 -4.34 -15.25
CA LEU A 69 11.10 -4.81 -15.14
C LEU A 69 11.46 -5.19 -13.69
N SER A 70 11.02 -4.40 -12.71
CA SER A 70 11.22 -4.72 -11.30
C SER A 70 10.50 -6.02 -10.90
N HIS A 71 9.30 -6.25 -11.43
CA HIS A 71 8.55 -7.47 -11.19
C HIS A 71 9.27 -8.69 -11.76
N TYR A 72 9.77 -8.64 -13.00
CA TYR A 72 10.48 -9.76 -13.62
C TYR A 72 11.87 -10.02 -13.02
N MET A 73 12.69 -8.98 -12.83
CA MET A 73 14.08 -9.16 -12.40
C MET A 73 14.25 -9.63 -10.96
N GLN A 74 13.18 -9.52 -10.16
CA GLN A 74 13.20 -9.74 -8.72
C GLN A 74 11.95 -10.50 -8.24
N GLU A 75 11.41 -11.39 -9.08
CA GLU A 75 10.13 -12.08 -8.84
C GLU A 75 10.08 -12.86 -7.50
N ASP A 76 11.22 -13.43 -7.09
CA ASP A 76 11.38 -14.13 -5.81
C ASP A 76 11.42 -13.20 -4.60
N LYS A 77 11.65 -11.91 -4.82
CA LYS A 77 11.95 -10.92 -3.78
C LYS A 77 10.88 -9.87 -3.62
N ILE A 78 10.23 -9.46 -4.72
CA ILE A 78 9.25 -8.39 -4.74
C ILE A 78 8.06 -8.70 -5.65
N SER A 79 6.87 -8.45 -5.11
CA SER A 79 5.62 -8.43 -5.86
C SER A 79 5.19 -6.97 -6.07
N VAL A 80 4.97 -6.59 -7.32
CA VAL A 80 4.44 -5.26 -7.65
C VAL A 80 2.92 -5.35 -7.70
N ILE A 81 2.24 -4.42 -7.02
CA ILE A 81 0.77 -4.31 -7.05
C ILE A 81 0.40 -2.91 -7.51
N GLY A 82 -0.15 -2.83 -8.73
CA GLY A 82 -0.67 -1.58 -9.30
C GLY A 82 -2.08 -1.30 -8.79
N VAL A 83 -2.28 -0.10 -8.28
CA VAL A 83 -3.54 0.36 -7.68
C VAL A 83 -4.09 1.55 -8.46
N PRO A 84 -4.98 1.34 -9.44
CA PRO A 84 -5.52 2.45 -10.24
C PRO A 84 -6.24 3.48 -9.37
N CYS A 85 -6.01 4.77 -9.63
CA CYS A 85 -6.64 5.85 -8.88
C CYS A 85 -6.89 7.10 -9.73
N ASN A 86 -8.13 7.60 -9.72
CA ASN A 86 -8.52 8.78 -10.52
C ASN A 86 -8.48 10.12 -9.74
N GLN A 87 -7.95 10.14 -8.51
CA GLN A 87 -8.04 11.33 -7.63
C GLN A 87 -6.98 12.41 -7.89
N PHE A 88 -6.07 12.20 -8.84
CA PHE A 88 -4.99 13.13 -9.19
C PHE A 88 -5.08 13.50 -10.67
N GLY A 89 -5.48 14.75 -10.93
CA GLY A 89 -5.66 15.27 -12.30
C GLY A 89 -6.70 14.54 -13.16
N LYS A 90 -7.53 13.67 -12.57
CA LYS A 90 -8.45 12.78 -13.28
C LYS A 90 -7.75 11.94 -14.38
N GLN A 91 -6.54 11.45 -14.06
CA GLN A 91 -5.64 10.78 -15.00
C GLN A 91 -5.88 9.27 -15.13
N GLU A 92 -6.90 8.72 -14.48
CA GLU A 92 -7.36 7.33 -14.64
C GLU A 92 -8.88 7.27 -14.87
N PRO A 93 -9.38 7.91 -15.96
CA PRO A 93 -10.82 8.04 -16.18
C PRO A 93 -11.48 6.73 -16.61
N GLY A 94 -10.71 5.79 -17.17
CA GLY A 94 -11.24 4.57 -17.77
C GLY A 94 -11.86 3.60 -16.76
N GLN A 95 -12.74 2.74 -17.25
CA GLN A 95 -13.29 1.60 -16.52
C GLN A 95 -12.28 0.44 -16.46
N ALA A 96 -12.58 -0.58 -15.66
CA ALA A 96 -11.61 -1.64 -15.37
C ALA A 96 -11.05 -2.33 -16.63
N ASN A 97 -11.90 -2.66 -17.59
CA ASN A 97 -11.52 -3.25 -18.89
C ASN A 97 -10.64 -2.30 -19.74
N GLU A 98 -10.90 -0.99 -19.70
CA GLU A 98 -10.09 0.00 -20.42
C GLU A 98 -8.72 0.16 -19.78
N ILE A 99 -8.64 0.09 -18.44
CA ILE A 99 -7.38 0.14 -17.69
C ILE A 99 -6.54 -1.10 -18.00
N GLU A 100 -7.15 -2.29 -17.94
CA GLU A 100 -6.48 -3.56 -18.25
C GLU A 100 -5.92 -3.56 -19.66
N ALA A 101 -6.76 -3.26 -20.66
CA ALA A 101 -6.34 -3.19 -22.06
C ALA A 101 -5.24 -2.13 -22.30
N PHE A 102 -5.28 -1.00 -21.58
CA PHE A 102 -4.24 0.01 -21.66
C PHE A 102 -2.90 -0.52 -21.13
N CYS A 103 -2.90 -1.13 -19.95
CA CYS A 103 -1.70 -1.65 -19.30
C CYS A 103 -1.06 -2.79 -20.11
N GLU A 104 -1.88 -3.72 -20.61
CA GLU A 104 -1.40 -4.83 -21.44
C GLU A 104 -0.81 -4.32 -22.77
N ARG A 105 -1.60 -3.57 -23.54
CA ARG A 105 -1.22 -3.16 -24.91
C ARG A 105 0.00 -2.26 -24.95
N ASN A 106 0.16 -1.37 -23.98
CA ASN A 106 1.20 -0.33 -24.03
C ASN A 106 2.47 -0.70 -23.24
N TYR A 107 2.35 -1.61 -22.28
CA TYR A 107 3.42 -1.88 -21.32
C TYR A 107 3.66 -3.36 -21.01
N GLY A 108 2.82 -4.28 -21.52
CA GLY A 108 2.95 -5.71 -21.25
C GLY A 108 2.88 -6.02 -19.75
N VAL A 109 2.03 -5.30 -19.02
CA VAL A 109 1.88 -5.45 -17.57
C VAL A 109 1.40 -6.86 -17.25
N SER A 110 2.19 -7.59 -16.44
CA SER A 110 1.83 -8.91 -15.91
C SER A 110 1.76 -8.96 -14.38
N PHE A 111 2.21 -7.89 -13.71
CA PHE A 111 2.06 -7.79 -12.26
C PHE A 111 0.60 -7.53 -11.88
N THR A 112 0.26 -7.83 -10.61
CA THR A 112 -1.12 -7.74 -10.11
C THR A 112 -1.67 -6.31 -10.21
N MET A 113 -2.87 -6.19 -10.78
CA MET A 113 -3.63 -4.94 -10.87
C MET A 113 -4.92 -5.05 -10.06
N THR A 114 -5.15 -4.10 -9.17
CA THR A 114 -6.35 -4.07 -8.33
C THR A 114 -7.49 -3.33 -9.01
N GLU A 115 -8.68 -3.42 -8.43
CA GLU A 115 -9.78 -2.51 -8.70
C GLU A 115 -9.35 -1.04 -8.48
N LYS A 116 -10.06 -0.12 -9.13
CA LYS A 116 -9.80 1.31 -9.00
C LYS A 116 -10.33 1.81 -7.66
N ILE A 117 -9.45 2.33 -6.80
CA ILE A 117 -9.81 2.75 -5.44
C ILE A 117 -9.49 4.23 -5.14
N MET A 118 -10.02 4.73 -4.03
CA MET A 118 -9.64 6.02 -3.45
C MET A 118 -8.46 5.84 -2.50
N VAL A 119 -7.43 6.66 -2.67
CA VAL A 119 -6.19 6.61 -1.87
C VAL A 119 -6.02 7.79 -0.92
N LYS A 120 -6.89 8.82 -1.04
CA LYS A 120 -6.93 9.98 -0.15
C LYS A 120 -8.38 10.42 0.15
N GLY A 121 -8.52 11.22 1.20
CA GLY A 121 -9.81 11.75 1.66
C GLY A 121 -10.49 10.81 2.67
N ARG A 122 -11.71 11.16 3.07
CA ARG A 122 -12.48 10.43 4.11
C ARG A 122 -12.85 9.01 3.68
N ASN A 123 -13.06 8.80 2.39
CA ASN A 123 -13.44 7.50 1.82
C ASN A 123 -12.24 6.74 1.25
N LYS A 124 -11.01 7.01 1.72
CA LYS A 124 -9.84 6.24 1.27
C LYS A 124 -10.01 4.78 1.66
N HIS A 125 -9.63 3.89 0.75
CA HIS A 125 -9.72 2.45 0.90
C HIS A 125 -8.89 1.95 2.09
N PRO A 126 -9.31 0.89 2.81
CA PRO A 126 -8.57 0.32 3.94
C PRO A 126 -7.09 0.08 3.65
N LEU A 127 -6.75 -0.43 2.47
CA LEU A 127 -5.34 -0.54 2.01
C LEU A 127 -4.55 0.77 2.21
N TYR A 128 -5.09 1.89 1.74
CA TYR A 128 -4.42 3.19 1.90
C TYR A 128 -4.62 3.82 3.27
N GLN A 129 -5.57 3.35 4.09
CA GLN A 129 -5.59 3.68 5.52
C GLN A 129 -4.36 3.08 6.20
N TRP A 130 -4.18 1.77 6.03
CA TRP A 130 -3.06 1.02 6.59
C TRP A 130 -1.72 1.60 6.14
N LEU A 131 -1.51 1.77 4.82
CA LEU A 131 -0.25 2.28 4.26
C LEU A 131 0.10 3.70 4.72
N THR A 132 -0.89 4.50 5.17
CA THR A 132 -0.67 5.93 5.48
C THR A 132 -0.77 6.29 6.95
N GLN A 133 -1.23 5.41 7.84
CA GLN A 133 -1.47 5.74 9.24
C GLN A 133 -0.65 4.87 10.18
N SER A 134 0.14 5.52 11.05
CA SER A 134 1.09 4.84 11.94
C SER A 134 0.42 3.98 13.00
N ASP A 135 -0.81 4.30 13.38
CA ASP A 135 -1.65 3.51 14.29
C ASP A 135 -2.11 2.19 13.67
N GLN A 136 -2.04 2.04 12.34
CA GLN A 136 -2.34 0.79 11.64
C GLN A 136 -1.07 0.07 11.16
N ASN A 137 -0.10 0.79 10.59
CA ASN A 137 1.13 0.19 10.06
C ASN A 137 2.29 0.10 11.08
N GLY A 138 2.11 0.63 12.29
CA GLY A 138 3.13 0.60 13.36
C GLY A 138 4.38 1.43 13.12
N LYS A 139 4.46 2.21 12.03
CA LYS A 139 5.72 2.83 11.61
C LYS A 139 5.67 4.33 11.38
N LYS A 140 4.85 4.82 10.44
CA LYS A 140 4.81 6.26 10.13
C LYS A 140 3.51 6.69 9.46
N ASN A 141 3.14 7.94 9.72
CA ASN A 141 2.11 8.64 8.98
C ASN A 141 2.65 9.13 7.63
N SER A 142 1.81 9.09 6.61
CA SER A 142 2.12 9.67 5.29
C SER A 142 0.85 10.16 4.60
N SER A 143 0.98 10.75 3.42
CA SER A 143 -0.15 11.06 2.55
C SER A 143 0.26 10.89 1.09
N VAL A 144 -0.68 10.45 0.26
CA VAL A 144 -0.44 10.28 -1.18
C VAL A 144 -0.46 11.65 -1.85
N LYS A 145 0.67 12.06 -2.42
CA LYS A 145 0.80 13.39 -3.03
C LYS A 145 0.43 13.41 -4.50
N TRP A 146 0.73 12.34 -5.23
CA TRP A 146 0.47 12.26 -6.67
C TRP A 146 0.42 10.81 -7.16
N ASN A 147 0.11 10.62 -8.45
CA ASN A 147 0.22 9.33 -9.14
C ASN A 147 1.66 8.81 -9.08
N PHE A 148 1.82 7.49 -9.10
CA PHE A 148 3.08 6.75 -9.03
C PHE A 148 3.84 6.92 -7.71
N GLN A 149 3.16 7.27 -6.61
CA GLN A 149 3.73 7.12 -5.28
C GLN A 149 3.72 5.64 -4.89
N LYS A 150 4.79 5.22 -4.21
CA LYS A 150 5.08 3.81 -3.95
C LYS A 150 5.12 3.59 -2.45
N TYR A 151 4.60 2.46 -2.00
CA TYR A 151 4.74 1.99 -0.63
C TYR A 151 5.37 0.61 -0.65
N LEU A 152 6.45 0.45 0.09
CA LEU A 152 7.17 -0.81 0.21
C LEU A 152 6.80 -1.47 1.54
N VAL A 153 6.32 -2.70 1.46
CA VAL A 153 6.05 -3.59 2.59
C VAL A 153 7.06 -4.74 2.53
N ASN A 154 7.59 -5.18 3.66
CA ASN A 154 8.56 -6.28 3.70
C ASN A 154 7.89 -7.66 3.62
N ASP A 155 8.71 -8.69 3.59
CA ASP A 155 8.35 -10.11 3.60
C ASP A 155 7.52 -10.56 4.80
N LYS A 156 7.50 -9.77 5.88
CA LYS A 156 6.70 -10.00 7.10
C LYS A 156 5.38 -9.23 7.11
N GLY A 157 5.10 -8.41 6.10
CA GLY A 157 3.89 -7.59 6.04
C GLY A 157 3.98 -6.27 6.79
N GLU A 158 5.19 -5.81 7.12
CA GLU A 158 5.43 -4.55 7.82
C GLU A 158 5.79 -3.44 6.82
N LEU A 159 5.31 -2.22 7.07
CA LEU A 159 5.70 -1.08 6.24
C LEU A 159 7.21 -0.85 6.33
N VAL A 160 7.88 -0.68 5.19
CA VAL A 160 9.30 -0.30 5.11
C VAL A 160 9.42 1.21 4.97
N ASP A 161 8.92 1.75 3.87
CA ASP A 161 8.90 3.18 3.59
C ASP A 161 7.94 3.50 2.43
N TYR A 162 7.85 4.78 2.07
CA TYR A 162 7.17 5.24 0.86
C TYR A 162 8.08 6.14 0.00
N PHE A 163 7.80 6.18 -1.29
CA PHE A 163 8.63 6.88 -2.28
C PHE A 163 7.75 7.70 -3.23
N TYR A 164 8.07 8.98 -3.39
CA TYR A 164 7.33 9.88 -4.29
C TYR A 164 7.51 9.51 -5.76
N SER A 165 6.64 10.07 -6.60
CA SER A 165 6.53 9.81 -8.04
C SER A 165 7.86 9.83 -8.80
N LEU A 166 8.74 10.79 -8.49
CA LEU A 166 10.06 10.93 -9.13
C LEU A 166 11.03 9.78 -8.82
N THR A 167 10.78 8.99 -7.78
CA THR A 167 11.62 7.85 -7.44
C THR A 167 11.29 6.71 -8.39
N SER A 168 12.25 6.34 -9.26
CA SER A 168 12.11 5.16 -10.12
C SER A 168 11.93 3.90 -9.26
N PRO A 169 11.08 2.94 -9.68
CA PRO A 169 10.96 1.62 -9.07
C PRO A 169 12.30 0.89 -8.93
N LEU A 170 13.22 1.13 -9.86
CA LEU A 170 14.55 0.52 -9.91
C LEU A 170 15.61 1.34 -9.17
N SER A 171 15.22 2.38 -8.43
CA SER A 171 16.19 3.20 -7.71
C SER A 171 16.85 2.40 -6.58
N LYS A 172 18.12 2.73 -6.29
CA LYS A 172 18.85 2.18 -5.13
C LYS A 172 18.13 2.42 -3.80
N LYS A 173 17.23 3.42 -3.72
CA LYS A 173 16.43 3.69 -2.52
C LYS A 173 15.45 2.56 -2.21
N ILE A 174 14.94 1.87 -3.23
CA ILE A 174 14.04 0.72 -3.12
C ILE A 174 14.85 -0.57 -3.06
N ILE A 175 15.73 -0.78 -4.05
CA ILE A 175 16.47 -2.05 -4.21
C ILE A 175 17.31 -2.43 -2.97
N LYS A 176 17.83 -1.45 -2.22
CA LYS A 176 18.62 -1.73 -1.01
C LYS A 176 17.85 -2.50 0.07
N HIS A 177 16.51 -2.46 0.04
CA HIS A 177 15.66 -3.19 0.99
C HIS A 177 15.40 -4.63 0.57
N LEU A 178 15.63 -4.98 -0.69
CA LEU A 178 15.36 -6.31 -1.27
C LEU A 178 16.56 -7.26 -1.15
N LYS A 179 17.53 -6.91 -0.30
CA LYS A 179 18.79 -7.64 -0.14
C LYS A 179 18.69 -8.67 0.95
#